data_AF-M5EJU2-F1
#
_entry.id   AF-M5EJU2-F1
#
_cell.length_a   1.000
_cell.length_b   1.000
_cell.length_c   1.000
_cell.angle_alpha   90.00
_cell.angle_beta   90.00
_cell.angle_gamma   90.00
#
_symmetry.space_group_name_H-M   'P 1'
#
loop_
_entity.id
_entity.type
_entity.pdbx_description
1 polymer ?
#
loop_
_entity_poly.entity_id
_entity_poly.type
_entity_poly.pdbx_seq_one_letter_code
_entity_poly.pdbx_strand_id
1 'polypeptide(L)' 'MHRMWYSKKYDNAPMPHSVFFSGGYAVHATNAVKRLGQPASHGCVRLHPDNAADFYQLVEVFGPANTSIVIVK' A
#
# COMPACT_ATOMS: atom_id res chain seq x y z
N MET A 1 7.32 1.87 7.25
CA MET A 1 5.85 2.08 7.14
C MET A 1 5.56 3.57 7.30
N HIS A 2 4.59 4.11 6.56
CA HIS A 2 4.26 5.54 6.59
C HIS A 2 2.74 5.73 6.54
N ARG A 3 2.17 6.48 7.49
CA ARG A 3 0.73 6.78 7.51
C ARG A 3 0.30 7.58 6.27
N MET A 4 1.19 8.45 5.79
CA MET A 4 1.06 9.13 4.51
C MET A 4 2.41 9.11 3.80
N TRP A 5 2.41 8.73 2.53
CA TRP A 5 3.57 8.80 1.66
C TRP A 5 3.18 9.49 0.35
N TYR A 6 4.10 10.27 -0.21
CA TYR A 6 3.92 10.91 -1.52
C TYR A 6 4.95 10.36 -2.49
N SER A 7 4.49 9.68 -3.54
CA SER A 7 5.42 9.12 -4.53
C SER A 7 5.94 10.19 -5.47
N LYS A 8 7.19 10.59 -5.29
CA LYS A 8 7.89 11.51 -6.21
C LYS A 8 7.99 10.95 -7.64
N LYS A 9 7.99 9.62 -7.80
CA LYS A 9 8.04 8.95 -9.11
C LYS A 9 6.71 9.04 -9.86
N TYR A 10 5.60 9.25 -9.16
CA TYR A 10 4.25 9.33 -9.72
C TYR A 10 3.61 10.67 -9.36
N ASP A 11 4.24 11.77 -9.73
CA ASP A 11 3.71 13.14 -9.59
C ASP A 11 3.19 13.49 -8.19
N ASN A 12 3.92 13.07 -7.15
CA ASN A 12 3.53 13.21 -5.74
C ASN A 12 2.17 12.57 -5.42
N ALA A 13 1.84 11.46 -6.10
CA ALA A 13 0.62 10.73 -5.82
C ALA A 13 0.53 10.34 -4.33
N PRO A 14 -0.60 10.63 -3.65
CA PRO A 14 -0.78 10.29 -2.26
C PRO A 14 -0.94 8.77 -2.12
N MET A 15 -0.22 8.21 -1.16
CA MET A 15 -0.23 6.81 -0.77
C MET A 15 -0.49 6.73 0.75
N PRO A 16 -1.74 6.90 1.20
CA PRO A 16 -2.08 6.74 2.61
C PRO A 16 -1.88 5.29 3.05
N HIS A 17 -1.54 5.09 4.32
CA HIS A 17 -1.35 3.77 4.93
C HIS A 17 -0.34 2.89 4.17
N SER A 18 0.82 3.46 3.84
CA SER A 18 1.85 2.81 3.04
C SER A 18 2.72 1.85 3.84
N VAL A 19 2.71 0.58 3.42
CA VAL A 19 3.62 -0.47 3.90
C VAL A 19 4.48 -0.94 2.74
N PHE A 20 5.77 -0.58 2.77
CA PHE A 20 6.74 -0.97 1.75
C PHE A 20 7.26 -2.38 2.01
N PHE A 21 7.40 -3.16 0.94
CA PHE A 21 7.81 -4.57 1.04
C PHE A 21 8.93 -4.99 0.07
N SER A 22 9.21 -4.21 -0.98
CA SER A 22 10.31 -4.51 -1.90
C SER A 22 10.72 -3.29 -2.72
N GLY A 23 11.94 -2.78 -2.56
CA GLY A 23 12.58 -1.83 -3.50
C GLY A 23 11.77 -0.57 -3.90
N GLY A 24 10.78 -0.13 -3.12
CA GLY A 24 9.88 0.97 -3.45
C GLY A 24 8.43 0.56 -3.78
N TYR A 25 8.13 -0.73 -3.86
CA TYR A 25 6.77 -1.27 -3.91
C TYR A 25 6.14 -1.28 -2.51
N ALA A 26 4.86 -0.89 -2.46
CA ALA A 26 4.08 -0.82 -1.24
C ALA A 26 2.66 -1.32 -1.44
N VAL A 27 2.05 -1.74 -0.34
CA VAL A 27 0.60 -1.84 -0.18
C VAL A 27 0.12 -0.49 0.39
N HIS A 28 -0.90 0.12 -0.21
CA HIS A 28 -1.42 1.42 0.23
C HIS A 28 -2.87 1.67 -0.19
N ALA A 29 -3.50 2.66 0.44
CA ALA A 29 -4.84 3.13 0.09
C ALA A 29 -4.86 3.89 -1.25
N THR A 30 -6.02 3.92 -1.90
CA THR A 30 -6.28 4.79 -3.05
C THR A 30 -7.65 5.42 -2.99
N ASN A 31 -7.77 6.68 -3.42
CA ASN A 31 -9.06 7.34 -3.62
C ASN A 31 -9.74 6.91 -4.93
N ALA A 32 -8.99 6.27 -5.85
CA ALA A 32 -9.52 5.75 -7.10
C ALA A 32 -10.19 4.37 -6.91
N VAL A 33 -11.09 4.27 -5.93
CA VAL A 33 -11.76 3.03 -5.51
C VAL A 33 -12.50 2.35 -6.66
N LYS A 34 -13.17 3.14 -7.52
CA LYS A 34 -13.87 2.64 -8.71
C LYS A 34 -12.97 1.93 -9.74
N ARG A 35 -11.65 2.05 -9.61
CA ARG A 35 -10.65 1.40 -10.48
C ARG A 35 -9.87 0.29 -9.76
N LEU A 36 -10.31 -0.16 -8.60
CA LEU A 36 -9.75 -1.35 -7.96
C LEU A 36 -10.07 -2.60 -8.80
N GLY A 37 -9.19 -3.60 -8.75
CA GLY A 37 -9.28 -4.79 -9.61
C GLY A 37 -8.75 -4.60 -11.04
N GLN A 38 -8.34 -3.39 -11.41
CA GLN A 38 -7.70 -3.10 -12.69
C GLN A 38 -6.24 -2.65 -12.48
N PRO A 39 -5.32 -2.97 -13.41
CA PRO A 39 -3.99 -2.38 -13.41
C PRO A 39 -4.08 -0.85 -13.54
N ALA A 40 -3.74 -0.12 -12.49
CA ALA A 40 -3.65 1.35 -12.53
C ALA A 40 -2.50 1.88 -11.66
N SER A 41 -1.54 1.01 -11.35
CA SER A 41 -0.30 1.32 -10.67
C SER A 41 0.85 0.65 -11.44
N HIS A 42 2.06 1.16 -11.24
CA HIS A 42 3.27 0.62 -11.85
C HIS A 42 3.96 -0.41 -10.92
N GLY A 43 3.17 -1.14 -10.13
CA GLY A 43 3.64 -2.25 -9.29
C GLY A 43 3.19 -2.22 -7.82
N CYS A 44 2.84 -1.07 -7.25
CA CYS A 44 2.25 -1.01 -5.91
C CYS A 44 0.87 -1.69 -5.88
N VAL A 45 0.54 -2.31 -4.75
CA VAL A 45 -0.76 -2.95 -4.51
C VAL A 45 -1.71 -1.92 -3.90
N ARG A 46 -2.81 -1.64 -4.59
CA ARG A 46 -3.81 -0.65 -4.16
C ARG A 46 -4.96 -1.34 -3.43
N LEU A 47 -5.32 -0.82 -2.26
CA LEU A 47 -6.46 -1.29 -1.47
C LEU A 47 -7.52 -0.20 -1.33
N HIS A 48 -8.74 -0.63 -0.97
CA HIS A 48 -9.75 0.27 -0.42
C HIS A 48 -9.18 0.98 0.82
N PRO A 49 -9.50 2.27 1.07
CA PRO A 49 -9.00 3.00 2.23
C PRO A 49 -9.17 2.26 3.56
N ASP A 50 -10.35 1.68 3.81
CA ASP A 50 -10.63 0.93 5.05
C ASP A 50 -9.72 -0.30 5.17
N ASN A 51 -9.64 -1.13 4.13
CA ASN A 51 -8.78 -2.32 4.12
C ASN A 51 -7.29 -1.96 4.27
N ALA A 52 -6.86 -0.83 3.71
CA ALA A 52 -5.50 -0.35 3.85
C ALA A 52 -5.19 0.10 5.28
N ALA A 53 -6.15 0.75 5.94
CA ALA A 53 -6.04 1.14 7.34
C ALA A 53 -5.97 -0.08 8.25
N ASP A 54 -6.85 -1.07 8.05
CA ASP A 54 -6.84 -2.33 8.81
C ASP A 54 -5.52 -3.07 8.63
N PHE A 55 -5.06 -3.22 7.39
CA PHE A 55 -3.77 -3.84 7.10
C PHE A 55 -2.61 -3.09 7.77
N TYR A 56 -2.58 -1.76 7.64
CA TYR A 56 -1.54 -0.94 8.27
C TYR A 56 -1.53 -1.11 9.79
N GLN A 57 -2.69 -1.15 10.43
CA GLN A 57 -2.82 -1.36 11.87
C GLN A 57 -2.35 -2.76 12.27
N LEU A 58 -2.66 -3.80 11.51
CA LEU A 58 -2.15 -5.15 11.77
C LEU A 58 -0.61 -5.18 11.71
N VAL A 59 -0.02 -4.56 10.69
CA VAL A 59 1.46 -4.48 10.57
C VAL A 59 2.08 -3.65 11.70
N GLU A 60 1.39 -2.60 12.16
CA GLU A 60 1.82 -1.80 13.30
C GLU A 60 1.81 -2.61 14.60
N VAL A 61 0.74 -3.38 14.84
CA VAL A 61 0.55 -4.19 16.05
C VAL A 61 1.51 -5.38 16.11
N PHE A 62 1.64 -6.13 15.02
CA PHE A 62 2.46 -7.35 14.99
C PHE A 62 3.93 -7.06 14.63
N GLY A 63 4.19 -5.90 14.04
CA GLY A 63 5.52 -5.47 13.62
C GLY A 63 5.85 -5.89 12.17
N PRO A 64 6.60 -5.05 11.42
CA PRO A 64 6.99 -5.37 10.05
C PRO A 64 7.82 -6.65 9.91
N ALA A 65 8.66 -6.99 10.89
CA ALA A 65 9.49 -8.18 10.87
C ALA A 65 8.68 -9.49 10.98
N ASN A 66 7.49 -9.42 11.59
CA ASN A 66 6.56 -10.54 11.73
C ASN A 66 5.48 -10.55 10.63
N THR A 67 5.57 -9.63 9.66
CA THR A 67 4.62 -9.54 8.54
C THR A 67 5.33 -9.99 7.27
N SER A 68 4.76 -10.99 6.57
CA SER A 68 5.24 -11.39 5.25
C SER A 68 4.22 -11.05 4.18
N ILE A 69 4.67 -10.38 3.12
CA ILE A 69 3.88 -10.12 1.91
C ILE A 69 4.44 -11.01 0.81
N VAL A 70 3.62 -11.97 0.35
CA VAL A 70 4.00 -12.94 -0.67
C VAL A 70 3.14 -12.71 -1.92
N ILE A 71 3.80 -12.53 -3.06
CA ILE A 71 3.13 -12.46 -4.36
C ILE A 71 3.07 -13.87 -4.94
N VAL A 72 1.87 -14.40 -5.07
CA VAL A 72 1.60 -15.73 -5.63
C VAL A 72 1.13 -15.63 -7.08
N LYS A 73 1.27 -16.73 -7.84
CA LYS A 73 0.81 -16.84 -9.23
C LYS A 73 -0.62 -17.34 -9.28
#